data_AF-A0A9W7FYL1-F1
#
_entry.id   AF-A0A9W7FYL1-F1
#
_cell.length_a   1.000
_cell.length_b   1.000
_cell.length_c   1.000
_cell.angle_alpha   90.00
_cell.angle_beta   90.00
_cell.angle_gamma   90.00
#
_symmetry.space_group_name_H-M   'P 1'
#
loop_
_entity.id
_entity.type
_entity.pdbx_description
1 polymer ?
#
loop_
_entity_poly.entity_id
_entity_poly.type
_entity_poly.pdbx_seq_one_letter_code
_entity_poly.pdbx_strand_id
1 'polypeptide(L)'
;MTNTNILYLVRHGSRFDYDNPDRWSKVSSLPSVLSTDPPLNHFGFRQAELTGAFLHSDVSLEEETFRKSGIPFTTRCLSSLYQRVLQTARPFASYHNLLISPEPGILEYGHHYNTLGEPEDSIIQTFPEVDLDYTPYTPLRSVDWKASSRTREDGISYLRRILHFHRTYSSDVEVRNTVDVLFSHAASSSLVAALTGVALDEVGTFAPCGIFKLRREGGGEWKVERWGRDNEHSLGGGGDKGGMTRPWGYDQGKRDYKEMWRRARELEFETKPLYHLVPKSSWETVPPGGTYEPPTYQQDGFTHLTSCPSHLLPVGNRFYREPRGEEWVCLEIDVGRISEGLEVKYEPAAPVGENKGEGGDMEGEEATLFPHLYGRIEKDAVRNVLQVFREEDGTFKEIKGIEG
;
A
#
# COMPACT_ATOMS: atom_id res chain seq x y z
N MET A 1 -1.17 -11.79 -23.45
CA MET A 1 0.03 -11.01 -23.77
C MET A 1 0.71 -10.72 -22.46
N THR A 2 2.02 -10.91 -22.36
CA THR A 2 2.73 -10.66 -21.11
C THR A 2 3.05 -9.16 -21.02
N ASN A 3 2.72 -8.53 -19.90
CA ASN A 3 2.89 -7.08 -19.74
C ASN A 3 4.35 -6.69 -19.51
N THR A 4 4.70 -5.50 -20.00
CA THR A 4 5.98 -4.83 -19.80
C THR A 4 5.74 -3.52 -19.05
N ASN A 5 6.49 -3.32 -17.97
CA ASN A 5 6.35 -2.16 -17.09
C ASN A 5 7.72 -1.56 -16.81
N ILE A 6 7.77 -0.23 -16.81
CA ILE A 6 8.97 0.54 -16.53
C ILE A 6 8.65 1.48 -15.38
N LEU A 7 9.50 1.47 -14.36
CA LEU A 7 9.35 2.30 -13.17
C LEU A 7 10.60 3.14 -12.98
N TYR A 8 10.40 4.45 -12.91
CA TYR A 8 11.39 5.42 -12.46
C TYR A 8 11.03 5.85 -11.05
N LEU A 9 11.85 5.50 -10.06
CA LEU A 9 11.73 6.04 -8.71
C LEU A 9 12.76 7.17 -8.54
N VAL A 10 12.28 8.37 -8.25
CA VAL A 10 13.07 9.61 -8.25
C VAL A 10 13.04 10.24 -6.86
N ARG A 11 14.20 10.60 -6.30
CA ARG A 11 14.28 11.32 -5.02
C ARG A 11 14.17 12.83 -5.27
N HIS A 12 13.52 13.55 -4.37
CA HIS A 12 13.54 15.02 -4.38
C HIS A 12 14.97 15.61 -4.41
N GLY A 13 15.08 16.86 -4.87
CA GLY A 13 16.33 17.62 -4.91
C GLY A 13 16.80 18.14 -3.54
N SER A 14 17.82 19.01 -3.55
CA SER A 14 18.38 19.59 -2.33
C SER A 14 17.40 20.51 -1.58
N ARG A 15 17.29 20.29 -0.27
CA ARG A 15 16.34 20.97 0.62
C ARG A 15 16.86 22.30 1.15
N PHE A 16 15.94 23.20 1.45
CA PHE A 16 16.22 24.51 2.02
C PHE A 16 16.68 24.48 3.48
N ASP A 17 16.06 23.64 4.30
CA ASP A 17 16.30 23.59 5.75
C ASP A 17 17.71 23.12 6.11
N TYR A 18 18.28 22.20 5.34
CA TYR A 18 19.65 21.73 5.56
C TYR A 18 20.70 22.80 5.25
N ASP A 19 20.47 23.63 4.24
CA ASP A 19 21.39 24.72 3.89
C ASP A 19 21.20 25.96 4.78
N ASN A 20 19.99 26.16 5.31
CA ASN A 20 19.59 27.38 6.01
C ASN A 20 18.85 27.07 7.33
N PRO A 21 19.43 26.30 8.27
CA PRO A 21 18.72 25.81 9.45
C PRO A 21 18.14 26.93 10.32
N ASP A 22 18.92 28.00 10.57
CA ASP A 22 18.47 29.14 11.40
C ASP A 22 17.32 29.91 10.75
N ARG A 23 17.35 30.05 9.42
CA ARG A 23 16.29 30.73 8.68
C ARG A 23 15.05 29.85 8.61
N TRP A 24 15.21 28.55 8.38
CA TRP A 24 14.08 27.62 8.39
C TRP A 24 13.40 27.59 9.75
N SER A 25 14.16 27.58 10.86
CA SER A 25 13.60 27.67 12.21
C SER A 25 12.66 28.87 12.37
N LYS A 26 13.07 30.05 11.89
CA LYS A 26 12.23 31.28 11.91
C LYS A 26 11.02 31.23 10.97
N VAL A 27 11.19 30.66 9.76
CA VAL A 27 10.10 30.56 8.79
C VAL A 27 9.06 29.54 9.25
N SER A 28 9.52 28.42 9.79
CA SER A 28 8.68 27.31 10.26
C SER A 28 7.90 27.61 11.54
N SER A 29 8.18 28.73 12.22
CA SER A 29 7.36 29.22 13.33
C SER A 29 6.14 30.03 12.88
N LEU A 30 6.02 30.34 11.58
CA LEU A 30 4.83 31.02 11.06
C LEU A 30 3.63 30.06 11.04
N PRO A 31 2.42 30.50 11.45
CA PRO A 31 1.25 29.61 11.57
C PRO A 31 0.86 28.86 10.29
N SER A 32 1.13 29.44 9.13
CA SER A 32 0.77 28.89 7.81
C SER A 32 1.86 28.02 7.19
N VAL A 33 2.97 27.76 7.91
CA VAL A 33 4.10 26.98 7.38
C VAL A 33 4.20 25.66 8.12
N LEU A 34 4.19 24.57 7.36
CA LEU A 34 4.43 23.24 7.90
C LEU A 34 5.94 23.03 8.11
N SER A 35 6.37 23.00 9.38
CA SER A 35 7.80 22.90 9.75
C SER A 35 8.50 21.63 9.27
N THR A 36 7.73 20.56 9.05
CA THR A 36 8.21 19.25 8.56
C THR A 36 8.23 19.13 7.04
N ASP A 37 7.77 20.16 6.31
CA ASP A 37 7.77 20.19 4.85
C ASP A 37 8.57 21.35 4.26
N PRO A 38 9.90 21.34 4.41
CA PRO A 38 10.75 22.35 3.79
C PRO A 38 10.76 22.23 2.26
N PRO A 39 10.82 23.36 1.55
CA PRO A 39 10.93 23.39 0.09
C PRO A 39 12.34 23.01 -0.38
N LEU A 40 12.51 22.91 -1.69
CA LEU A 40 13.82 22.91 -2.34
C LEU A 40 14.55 24.24 -2.12
N ASN A 41 15.88 24.17 -2.07
CA ASN A 41 16.74 25.35 -2.18
C ASN A 41 17.01 25.69 -3.65
N HIS A 42 17.73 26.79 -3.92
CA HIS A 42 18.04 27.21 -5.29
C HIS A 42 18.76 26.12 -6.12
N PHE A 43 19.72 25.42 -5.51
CA PHE A 43 20.39 24.30 -6.14
C PHE A 43 19.42 23.13 -6.39
N GLY A 44 18.54 22.82 -5.44
CA GLY A 44 17.49 21.81 -5.58
C GLY A 44 16.53 22.07 -6.74
N PHE A 45 16.11 23.33 -6.96
CA PHE A 45 15.32 23.70 -8.15
C PHE A 45 16.09 23.44 -9.45
N ARG A 46 17.39 23.77 -9.50
CA ARG A 46 18.22 23.46 -10.67
C ARG A 46 18.34 21.95 -10.90
N GLN A 47 18.51 21.18 -9.83
CA GLN A 47 18.53 19.72 -9.92
C GLN A 47 17.20 19.19 -10.47
N ALA A 48 16.05 19.71 -10.01
CA ALA A 48 14.73 19.32 -10.49
C ALA A 48 14.57 19.56 -12.00
N GLU A 49 14.95 20.74 -12.51
CA GLU A 49 14.89 21.05 -13.95
C GLU A 49 15.73 20.09 -14.79
N LEU A 50 16.99 19.86 -14.39
CA LEU A 50 17.89 18.94 -15.09
C LEU A 50 17.39 17.48 -15.03
N THR A 51 16.81 17.09 -13.90
CA THR A 51 16.22 15.76 -13.70
C THR A 51 15.00 15.58 -14.58
N GLY A 52 14.12 16.58 -14.66
CA GLY A 52 12.95 16.56 -15.55
C GLY A 52 13.33 16.45 -17.02
N ALA A 53 14.34 17.20 -17.49
CA ALA A 53 14.84 17.11 -18.85
C ALA A 53 15.48 15.74 -19.17
N PHE A 54 16.22 15.18 -18.21
CA PHE A 54 16.79 13.84 -18.33
C PHE A 54 15.68 12.78 -18.43
N LEU A 55 14.71 12.80 -17.51
CA LEU A 55 13.57 11.88 -17.50
C LEU A 55 12.75 12.01 -18.78
N HIS A 56 12.50 13.23 -19.26
CA HIS A 56 11.81 13.45 -20.51
C HIS A 56 12.48 12.73 -21.68
N SER A 57 13.81 12.85 -21.77
CA SER A 57 14.59 12.21 -22.83
C SER A 57 14.52 10.68 -22.75
N ASP A 58 14.71 10.10 -21.57
CA ASP A 58 14.73 8.63 -21.40
C ASP A 58 13.32 8.02 -21.52
N VAL A 59 12.30 8.63 -20.89
CA VAL A 59 10.89 8.19 -20.99
C VAL A 59 10.43 8.25 -22.45
N SER A 60 10.75 9.32 -23.19
CA SER A 60 10.36 9.43 -24.60
C SER A 60 10.89 8.29 -25.48
N LEU A 61 12.07 7.76 -25.16
CA LEU A 61 12.65 6.59 -25.85
C LEU A 61 11.90 5.29 -25.53
N GLU A 62 11.50 5.11 -24.27
CA GLU A 62 10.68 3.97 -23.87
C GLU A 62 9.30 4.01 -24.51
N GLU A 63 8.65 5.18 -24.50
CA GLU A 63 7.38 5.39 -25.19
C GLU A 63 7.49 5.12 -26.70
N GLU A 64 8.58 5.54 -27.34
CA GLU A 64 8.82 5.23 -28.75
C GLU A 64 8.97 3.72 -28.98
N THR A 65 9.60 3.00 -28.06
CA THR A 65 9.73 1.54 -28.11
C THR A 65 8.37 0.87 -28.03
N PHE A 66 7.51 1.27 -27.09
CA PHE A 66 6.13 0.78 -27.02
C PHE A 66 5.30 1.12 -28.27
N ARG A 67 5.43 2.35 -28.79
CA ARG A 67 4.77 2.78 -30.03
C ARG A 67 5.20 1.92 -31.22
N LYS A 68 6.50 1.63 -31.37
CA LYS A 68 7.04 0.77 -32.44
C LYS A 68 6.60 -0.68 -32.31
N SER A 69 6.43 -1.20 -31.09
CA SER A 69 5.93 -2.56 -30.87
C SER A 69 4.41 -2.69 -31.02
N GLY A 70 3.68 -1.58 -31.13
CA GLY A 70 2.22 -1.57 -31.20
C GLY A 70 1.54 -2.02 -29.90
N ILE A 71 2.26 -1.97 -28.77
CA ILE A 71 1.74 -2.39 -27.46
C ILE A 71 1.10 -1.17 -26.79
N PRO A 72 -0.19 -1.24 -26.39
CA PRO A 72 -0.82 -0.16 -25.63
C PRO A 72 -0.15 0.03 -24.27
N PHE A 73 0.10 1.27 -23.89
CA PHE A 73 0.75 1.63 -22.62
C PHE A 73 0.21 2.95 -22.09
N THR A 74 0.50 3.23 -20.81
CA THR A 74 0.20 4.52 -20.17
C THR A 74 1.45 5.09 -19.51
N THR A 75 1.74 6.37 -19.75
CA THR A 75 2.76 7.13 -18.99
C THR A 75 2.10 7.85 -17.82
N ARG A 76 2.65 7.75 -16.61
CA ARG A 76 2.06 8.35 -15.40
C ARG A 76 3.11 9.08 -14.56
N CYS A 77 2.70 10.15 -13.90
CA CYS A 77 3.51 10.92 -12.96
C CYS A 77 2.90 10.84 -11.56
N LEU A 78 3.45 9.99 -10.69
CA LEU A 78 3.00 9.83 -9.31
C LEU A 78 3.96 10.57 -8.39
N SER A 79 3.44 11.23 -7.35
CA SER A 79 4.29 11.99 -6.42
C SER A 79 3.81 11.89 -4.99
N SER A 80 4.78 11.85 -4.07
CA SER A 80 4.54 12.26 -2.69
C SER A 80 4.03 13.71 -2.64
N LEU A 81 3.12 14.00 -1.71
CA LEU A 81 2.53 15.32 -1.51
C LEU A 81 3.42 16.35 -0.81
N TYR A 82 4.61 15.97 -0.34
CA TYR A 82 5.55 16.92 0.26
C TYR A 82 5.99 17.95 -0.79
N GLN A 83 5.98 19.24 -0.43
CA GLN A 83 6.26 20.38 -1.31
C GLN A 83 7.56 20.19 -2.10
N ARG A 84 8.64 19.74 -1.46
CA ARG A 84 9.94 19.48 -2.12
C ARG A 84 9.87 18.42 -3.21
N VAL A 85 8.97 17.45 -3.06
CA VAL A 85 8.80 16.35 -4.02
C VAL A 85 7.95 16.83 -5.19
N LEU A 86 6.83 17.53 -4.92
CA LEU A 86 6.03 18.17 -5.94
C LEU A 86 6.88 19.13 -6.78
N GLN A 87 7.69 20.00 -6.15
CA GLN A 87 8.65 20.88 -6.83
C GLN A 87 9.64 20.13 -7.72
N THR A 88 10.03 18.90 -7.35
CA THR A 88 10.92 18.06 -8.16
C THR A 88 10.19 17.42 -9.33
N ALA A 89 8.91 17.07 -9.17
CA ALA A 89 8.09 16.42 -10.19
C ALA A 89 7.63 17.38 -11.30
N ARG A 90 7.38 18.66 -10.98
CA ARG A 90 6.80 19.64 -11.92
C ARG A 90 7.46 19.69 -13.29
N PRO A 91 8.81 19.74 -13.42
CA PRO A 91 9.43 19.87 -14.73
C PRO A 91 9.11 18.68 -15.64
N PHE A 92 9.17 17.45 -15.11
CA PHE A 92 8.80 16.24 -15.86
C PHE A 92 7.33 16.24 -16.26
N ALA A 93 6.43 16.53 -15.33
CA ALA A 93 4.99 16.61 -15.59
C ALA A 93 4.68 17.63 -16.69
N SER A 94 5.37 18.78 -16.69
CA SER A 94 5.24 19.81 -17.72
C SER A 94 5.75 19.34 -19.09
N TYR A 95 6.89 18.65 -19.16
CA TYR A 95 7.42 18.12 -20.43
C TYR A 95 6.48 17.11 -21.09
N HIS A 96 5.77 16.30 -20.30
CA HIS A 96 4.83 15.27 -20.80
C HIS A 96 3.37 15.72 -20.82
N ASN A 97 3.07 16.95 -20.40
CA ASN A 97 1.70 17.47 -20.25
C ASN A 97 0.81 16.52 -19.41
N LEU A 98 1.33 16.06 -18.28
CA LEU A 98 0.66 15.17 -17.34
C LEU A 98 0.21 15.93 -16.09
N LEU A 99 -0.91 15.51 -15.51
CA LEU A 99 -1.22 15.83 -14.12
C LEU A 99 -0.32 15.00 -13.17
N ILE A 100 -0.13 15.49 -11.94
CA ILE A 100 0.64 14.83 -10.90
C ILE A 100 -0.32 14.07 -9.98
N SER A 101 -0.32 12.73 -10.06
CA SER A 101 -1.12 11.85 -9.20
C SER A 101 -0.57 11.85 -7.76
N PRO A 102 -1.31 12.35 -6.76
CA PRO A 102 -0.84 12.43 -5.38
C PRO A 102 -0.93 11.06 -4.69
N GLU A 103 0.20 10.39 -4.46
CA GLU A 103 0.25 9.03 -3.91
C GLU A 103 0.77 9.01 -2.46
N PRO A 104 -0.11 8.76 -1.45
CA PRO A 104 0.29 8.73 -0.06
C PRO A 104 1.13 7.50 0.35
N GLY A 105 1.08 6.41 -0.41
CA GLY A 105 1.89 5.21 -0.22
C GLY A 105 3.39 5.48 -0.24
N ILE A 106 3.82 6.55 -0.92
CA ILE A 106 5.23 6.94 -1.08
C ILE A 106 5.61 8.24 -0.34
N LEU A 107 4.91 8.59 0.75
CA LEU A 107 5.27 9.71 1.63
C LEU A 107 6.57 9.47 2.43
N GLU A 108 7.11 10.55 3.00
CA GLU A 108 8.36 10.59 3.78
C GLU A 108 8.39 9.59 4.94
N TYR A 109 9.58 9.12 5.29
CA TYR A 109 9.79 8.31 6.49
C TYR A 109 9.52 9.13 7.76
N GLY A 110 8.69 8.59 8.64
CA GLY A 110 8.28 9.32 9.83
C GLY A 110 7.29 10.44 9.51
N HIS A 111 6.41 10.18 8.53
CA HIS A 111 5.31 11.05 8.18
C HIS A 111 4.43 11.38 9.40
N HIS A 112 3.87 12.59 9.42
CA HIS A 112 2.98 13.03 10.49
C HIS A 112 1.52 13.07 9.97
N TYR A 113 0.66 12.21 10.49
CA TYR A 113 -0.71 12.02 9.99
C TYR A 113 -1.62 13.26 10.07
N ASN A 114 -1.23 14.23 10.91
CA ASN A 114 -1.96 15.49 11.06
C ASN A 114 -1.39 16.61 10.16
N THR A 115 -0.50 16.28 9.21
CA THR A 115 0.22 17.29 8.41
C THR A 115 -0.13 17.27 6.94
N LEU A 116 -0.08 16.11 6.27
CA LEU A 116 -0.30 16.00 4.82
C LEU A 116 -0.92 14.62 4.50
N GLY A 117 -2.25 14.56 4.42
CA GLY A 117 -2.96 13.30 4.16
C GLY A 117 -3.72 13.23 2.84
N GLU A 118 -4.13 14.39 2.32
CA GLU A 118 -4.93 14.60 1.11
C GLU A 118 -4.47 15.94 0.48
N PRO A 119 -4.71 16.21 -0.81
CA PRO A 119 -4.46 17.52 -1.41
C PRO A 119 -5.35 18.58 -0.75
N GLU A 120 -4.80 19.36 0.18
CA GLU A 120 -5.49 20.51 0.77
C GLU A 120 -5.46 21.72 -0.18
N ASP A 121 -6.39 22.67 -0.01
CA ASP A 121 -6.51 23.89 -0.83
C ASP A 121 -5.17 24.63 -1.03
N SER A 122 -4.30 24.60 -0.01
CA SER A 122 -2.98 25.24 -0.03
C SER A 122 -1.98 24.59 -1.00
N ILE A 123 -2.02 23.26 -1.12
CA ILE A 123 -1.22 22.50 -2.09
C ILE A 123 -1.76 22.77 -3.48
N ILE A 124 -3.08 22.72 -3.66
CA ILE A 124 -3.74 22.94 -4.96
C ILE A 124 -3.45 24.35 -5.48
N GLN A 125 -3.48 25.36 -4.61
CA GLN A 125 -3.14 26.73 -4.99
C GLN A 125 -1.69 26.87 -5.48
N THR A 126 -0.77 26.08 -4.91
CA THR A 126 0.66 26.14 -5.24
C THR A 126 1.01 25.26 -6.45
N PHE A 127 0.31 24.14 -6.59
CA PHE A 127 0.50 23.10 -7.59
C PHE A 127 -0.86 22.73 -8.23
N PRO A 128 -1.43 23.60 -9.07
CA PRO A 128 -2.71 23.34 -9.74
C PRO A 128 -2.68 22.13 -10.69
N GLU A 129 -1.50 21.61 -11.01
CA GLU A 129 -1.29 20.39 -11.79
C GLU A 129 -1.48 19.09 -11.00
N VAL A 130 -1.74 19.14 -9.69
CA VAL A 130 -2.09 17.94 -8.90
C VAL A 130 -3.45 17.39 -9.35
N ASP A 131 -3.48 16.08 -9.64
CA ASP A 131 -4.68 15.37 -10.07
C ASP A 131 -5.62 15.11 -8.87
N LEU A 132 -6.78 15.74 -8.88
CA LEU A 132 -7.80 15.59 -7.82
C LEU A 132 -8.71 14.39 -8.04
N ASP A 133 -8.76 13.84 -9.26
CA ASP A 133 -9.59 12.69 -9.61
C ASP A 133 -8.82 11.36 -9.44
N TYR A 134 -7.54 11.44 -9.08
CA TYR A 134 -6.71 10.28 -8.82
C TYR A 134 -7.20 9.48 -7.60
N THR A 135 -7.37 8.17 -7.79
CA THR A 135 -7.61 7.22 -6.69
C THR A 135 -6.27 6.61 -6.26
N PRO A 136 -5.79 6.88 -5.03
CA PRO A 136 -4.49 6.37 -4.57
C PRO A 136 -4.49 4.87 -4.34
N TYR A 137 -3.35 4.23 -4.59
CA TYR A 137 -3.10 2.82 -4.27
C TYR A 137 -2.99 2.56 -2.77
N THR A 138 -2.74 3.60 -1.98
CA THR A 138 -2.64 3.49 -0.52
C THR A 138 -3.31 4.70 0.13
N PRO A 139 -4.65 4.67 0.27
CA PRO A 139 -5.37 5.74 0.96
C PRO A 139 -5.02 5.71 2.46
N LEU A 140 -4.46 6.80 3.00
CA LEU A 140 -4.05 6.89 4.40
C LEU A 140 -5.19 6.71 5.41
N ARG A 141 -6.45 6.86 4.97
CA ARG A 141 -7.64 6.71 5.81
C ARG A 141 -8.19 5.27 5.88
N SER A 142 -7.80 4.40 4.94
CA SER A 142 -8.36 3.04 4.80
C SER A 142 -7.66 1.99 5.65
N VAL A 143 -6.37 2.19 5.91
CA VAL A 143 -5.58 1.31 6.77
C VAL A 143 -5.65 1.87 8.19
N ASP A 144 -5.82 1.00 9.18
CA ASP A 144 -5.94 1.31 10.62
C ASP A 144 -4.61 1.83 11.23
N TRP A 145 -3.93 2.67 10.47
CA TRP A 145 -2.70 3.36 10.81
C TRP A 145 -2.88 4.21 12.09
N LYS A 146 -4.12 4.67 12.31
CA LYS A 146 -4.55 5.41 13.50
C LYS A 146 -4.58 4.60 14.79
N ALA A 147 -4.55 3.26 14.76
CA ALA A 147 -4.39 2.46 15.98
C ALA A 147 -3.02 2.72 16.67
N SER A 148 -2.10 3.28 15.89
CA SER A 148 -1.06 4.22 16.28
C SER A 148 -1.50 5.41 17.16
N SER A 149 -1.46 5.38 18.49
CA SER A 149 -1.59 6.59 19.33
C SER A 149 -0.52 7.69 19.07
N ARG A 150 0.28 7.54 18.01
CA ARG A 150 1.42 8.37 17.63
C ARG A 150 1.05 9.33 16.52
N THR A 151 1.36 10.60 16.73
CA THR A 151 1.26 11.66 15.72
C THR A 151 2.28 11.54 14.59
N ARG A 152 3.29 10.69 14.76
CA ARG A 152 4.39 10.44 13.82
C ARG A 152 4.54 8.95 13.56
N GLU A 153 4.62 8.58 12.29
CA GLU A 153 4.90 7.22 11.82
C GLU A 153 6.23 6.70 12.37
N ASP A 154 6.26 5.47 12.86
CA ASP A 154 7.52 4.80 13.19
C ASP A 154 8.09 4.03 11.98
N GLY A 155 9.23 3.39 12.13
CA GLY A 155 9.90 2.79 10.98
C GLY A 155 9.31 1.48 10.48
N ILE A 156 8.81 0.61 11.37
CA ILE A 156 8.16 -0.65 10.96
C ILE A 156 6.89 -0.31 10.20
N SER A 157 6.17 0.63 10.78
CA SER A 157 5.01 1.29 10.27
C SER A 157 5.15 1.85 8.85
N TYR A 158 6.19 2.66 8.63
CA TYR A 158 6.57 3.14 7.30
C TYR A 158 6.81 1.99 6.31
N LEU A 159 7.58 0.98 6.72
CA LEU A 159 7.93 -0.15 5.83
C LEU A 159 6.68 -0.98 5.46
N ARG A 160 5.71 -1.14 6.38
CA ARG A 160 4.42 -1.77 6.08
C ARG A 160 3.63 -0.99 5.04
N ARG A 161 3.62 0.35 5.13
CA ARG A 161 2.96 1.20 4.12
C ARG A 161 3.59 1.04 2.74
N ILE A 162 4.93 0.98 2.66
CA ILE A 162 5.63 0.73 1.39
C ILE A 162 5.30 -0.66 0.83
N LEU A 163 5.24 -1.68 1.68
CA LEU A 163 4.91 -3.04 1.24
C LEU A 163 3.45 -3.14 0.74
N HIS A 164 2.52 -2.50 1.44
CA HIS A 164 1.12 -2.41 1.01
C HIS A 164 1.00 -1.69 -0.35
N PHE A 165 1.66 -0.53 -0.50
CA PHE A 165 1.75 0.16 -1.79
C PHE A 165 2.33 -0.73 -2.88
N HIS A 166 3.43 -1.43 -2.59
CA HIS A 166 4.03 -2.39 -3.52
C HIS A 166 3.02 -3.45 -3.99
N ARG A 167 2.21 -4.00 -3.09
CA ARG A 167 1.21 -5.02 -3.41
C ARG A 167 0.13 -4.48 -4.34
N THR A 168 -0.50 -3.36 -3.98
CA THR A 168 -1.59 -2.76 -4.76
C THR A 168 -1.09 -2.24 -6.11
N TYR A 169 0.07 -1.59 -6.13
CA TYR A 169 0.74 -1.18 -7.37
C TYR A 169 1.08 -2.38 -8.27
N SER A 170 1.59 -3.48 -7.69
CA SER A 170 1.95 -4.70 -8.45
C SER A 170 0.73 -5.33 -9.13
N SER A 171 -0.41 -5.38 -8.45
CA SER A 171 -1.67 -5.88 -9.03
C SER A 171 -2.12 -5.05 -10.24
N ASP A 172 -1.94 -3.73 -10.19
CA ASP A 172 -2.32 -2.85 -11.30
C ASP A 172 -1.40 -3.01 -12.53
N VAL A 173 -0.09 -3.05 -12.31
CA VAL A 173 0.88 -3.22 -13.41
C VAL A 173 0.87 -4.64 -13.98
N GLU A 174 0.27 -5.62 -13.29
CA GLU A 174 0.04 -6.96 -13.83
C GLU A 174 -1.00 -7.01 -14.93
N VAL A 175 -1.92 -6.05 -15.01
CA VAL A 175 -3.02 -6.05 -15.98
C VAL A 175 -2.85 -5.02 -17.11
N ARG A 176 -1.80 -4.20 -17.08
CA ARG A 176 -1.54 -3.18 -18.11
C ARG A 176 -0.03 -2.88 -18.28
N ASN A 177 0.36 -2.33 -19.44
CA ASN A 177 1.72 -1.85 -19.66
C ASN A 177 1.86 -0.39 -19.20
N THR A 178 2.95 -0.07 -18.51
CA THR A 178 3.13 1.26 -17.91
C THR A 178 4.54 1.80 -18.07
N VAL A 179 4.64 3.13 -18.13
CA VAL A 179 5.87 3.91 -17.93
C VAL A 179 5.60 4.88 -16.78
N ASP A 180 5.97 4.47 -15.58
CA ASP A 180 5.64 5.18 -14.35
C ASP A 180 6.83 5.98 -13.84
N VAL A 181 6.62 7.25 -13.50
CA VAL A 181 7.61 8.09 -12.84
C VAL A 181 7.09 8.49 -11.46
N LEU A 182 7.68 7.88 -10.42
CA LEU A 182 7.34 8.05 -9.01
C LEU A 182 8.34 8.98 -8.34
N PHE A 183 7.90 10.16 -7.91
CA PHE A 183 8.71 11.10 -7.15
C PHE A 183 8.49 10.91 -5.64
N SER A 184 9.57 10.74 -4.89
CA SER A 184 9.52 10.39 -3.47
C SER A 184 10.80 10.80 -2.70
N HIS A 185 11.09 10.09 -1.61
CA HIS A 185 12.14 10.39 -0.62
C HIS A 185 13.21 9.30 -0.60
N ALA A 186 14.27 9.50 0.19
CA ALA A 186 15.39 8.55 0.24
C ALA A 186 14.98 7.16 0.76
N ALA A 187 14.14 7.12 1.80
CA ALA A 187 13.66 5.88 2.42
C ALA A 187 12.79 5.05 1.46
N SER A 188 12.21 5.67 0.44
CA SER A 188 11.38 4.96 -0.54
C SER A 188 12.20 4.02 -1.44
N SER A 189 13.53 4.01 -1.31
CA SER A 189 14.38 2.91 -1.78
C SER A 189 13.97 1.53 -1.23
N SER A 190 13.22 1.47 -0.12
CA SER A 190 12.56 0.25 0.36
C SER A 190 11.56 -0.35 -0.64
N LEU A 191 10.96 0.47 -1.53
CA LEU A 191 10.12 -0.02 -2.63
C LEU A 191 10.94 -0.84 -3.64
N VAL A 192 12.20 -0.45 -3.88
CA VAL A 192 13.12 -1.21 -4.75
C VAL A 192 13.40 -2.59 -4.15
N ALA A 193 13.64 -2.66 -2.84
CA ALA A 193 13.78 -3.93 -2.12
C ALA A 193 12.52 -4.80 -2.22
N ALA A 194 11.33 -4.19 -2.11
CA ALA A 194 10.06 -4.89 -2.24
C ALA A 194 9.87 -5.50 -3.65
N LEU A 195 10.05 -4.69 -4.70
CA LEU A 195 9.83 -5.07 -6.09
C LEU A 195 10.84 -6.11 -6.60
N THR A 196 12.10 -6.01 -6.17
CA THR A 196 13.20 -6.82 -6.72
C THR A 196 13.58 -8.02 -5.85
N GLY A 197 13.12 -8.05 -4.59
CA GLY A 197 13.54 -9.05 -3.61
C GLY A 197 14.96 -8.85 -3.05
N VAL A 198 15.70 -7.84 -3.50
CA VAL A 198 17.02 -7.48 -2.94
C VAL A 198 16.88 -7.10 -1.47
N ALA A 199 17.88 -7.47 -0.65
CA ALA A 199 17.88 -7.11 0.77
C ALA A 199 17.87 -5.59 0.97
N LEU A 200 17.16 -5.11 1.99
CA LEU A 200 16.91 -3.68 2.19
C LEU A 200 18.20 -2.85 2.31
N ASP A 201 19.22 -3.39 2.96
CA ASP A 201 20.55 -2.77 3.11
C ASP A 201 21.44 -2.93 1.87
N GLU A 202 21.12 -3.83 0.95
CA GLU A 202 21.86 -4.01 -0.30
C GLU A 202 21.38 -3.09 -1.43
N VAL A 203 20.22 -2.43 -1.28
CA VAL A 203 19.73 -1.43 -2.24
C VAL A 203 20.71 -0.26 -2.40
N GLY A 204 21.46 0.04 -1.34
CA GLY A 204 22.41 1.15 -1.28
C GLY A 204 21.75 2.51 -1.12
N THR A 205 22.54 3.57 -1.34
CA THR A 205 22.10 4.95 -1.13
C THR A 205 21.22 5.46 -2.26
N PHE A 206 20.33 6.39 -1.94
CA PHE A 206 19.55 7.18 -2.89
C PHE A 206 20.02 8.64 -2.87
N ALA A 207 20.65 9.14 -3.94
CA ALA A 207 21.16 10.51 -4.01
C ALA A 207 20.03 11.53 -4.23
N PRO A 208 20.17 12.82 -3.84
CA PRO A 208 19.21 13.87 -4.19
C PRO A 208 19.10 14.00 -5.71
N CYS A 209 17.88 13.99 -6.25
CA CYS A 209 17.62 13.84 -7.68
C CYS A 209 18.29 12.59 -8.31
N GLY A 210 18.59 11.56 -7.51
CA GLY A 210 18.94 10.26 -8.01
C GLY A 210 17.73 9.57 -8.64
N ILE A 211 18.00 8.61 -9.53
CA ILE A 211 16.95 7.86 -10.25
C ILE A 211 17.26 6.36 -10.14
N PHE A 212 16.34 5.60 -9.57
CA PHE A 212 16.24 4.18 -9.86
C PHE A 212 15.40 3.99 -11.13
N LYS A 213 15.89 3.19 -12.08
CA LYS A 213 15.10 2.72 -13.23
C LYS A 213 14.96 1.22 -13.10
N LEU A 214 13.73 0.73 -13.07
CA LEU A 214 13.41 -0.68 -12.99
C LEU A 214 12.58 -1.07 -14.20
N ARG A 215 12.81 -2.29 -14.70
CA ARG A 215 12.00 -2.90 -15.76
C ARG A 215 11.48 -4.25 -15.31
N ARG A 216 10.21 -4.50 -15.62
CA ARG A 216 9.59 -5.81 -15.55
C ARG A 216 9.09 -6.18 -16.94
N GLU A 217 9.53 -7.32 -17.44
CA GLU A 217 9.10 -7.85 -18.73
C GLU A 217 8.41 -9.19 -18.50
N GLY A 218 7.40 -9.50 -19.30
CA GLY A 218 6.90 -10.87 -19.30
C GLY A 218 6.03 -11.24 -18.09
N GLY A 219 5.71 -10.29 -17.21
CA GLY A 219 5.22 -10.59 -15.86
C GLY A 219 6.28 -11.20 -14.92
N GLY A 220 7.56 -11.15 -15.30
CA GLY A 220 8.67 -11.69 -14.51
C GLY A 220 9.08 -10.83 -13.31
N GLU A 221 10.29 -11.05 -12.82
CA GLU A 221 10.86 -10.25 -11.73
C GLU A 221 11.26 -8.85 -12.21
N TRP A 222 11.18 -7.87 -11.31
CA TRP A 222 11.71 -6.54 -11.57
C TRP A 222 13.24 -6.56 -11.58
N LYS A 223 13.83 -5.92 -12.60
CA LYS A 223 15.27 -5.75 -12.75
C LYS A 223 15.65 -4.29 -12.65
N VAL A 224 16.69 -3.98 -11.89
CA VAL A 224 17.24 -2.63 -11.79
C VAL A 224 18.15 -2.36 -12.99
N GLU A 225 17.77 -1.41 -13.84
CA GLU A 225 18.57 -0.92 -14.97
C GLU A 225 19.45 0.27 -14.56
N ARG A 226 19.01 1.05 -13.57
CA ARG A 226 19.77 2.17 -12.99
C ARG A 226 19.60 2.23 -11.48
N TRP A 227 20.67 2.53 -10.76
CA TRP A 227 20.70 2.67 -9.31
C TRP A 227 20.60 4.13 -8.86
N GLY A 228 19.80 4.41 -7.83
CA GLY A 228 19.49 5.78 -7.37
C GLY A 228 20.60 6.53 -6.63
N ARG A 229 21.60 5.83 -6.10
CA ARG A 229 22.95 5.90 -6.61
C ARG A 229 23.46 7.22 -7.21
N ASP A 230 23.21 7.27 -8.51
CA ASP A 230 23.79 8.18 -9.47
C ASP A 230 22.85 9.37 -9.69
N ASN A 231 23.39 10.57 -9.55
CA ASN A 231 22.71 11.82 -9.82
C ASN A 231 23.54 12.78 -10.70
N GLU A 232 24.50 12.27 -11.48
CA GLU A 232 25.41 13.10 -12.28
C GLU A 232 24.67 14.03 -13.24
N HIS A 233 23.57 13.53 -13.82
CA HIS A 233 22.66 14.29 -14.68
C HIS A 233 22.11 15.57 -14.02
N SER A 234 21.99 15.59 -12.68
CA SER A 234 21.46 16.72 -11.91
C SER A 234 22.50 17.76 -11.50
N LEU A 235 23.80 17.51 -11.74
CA LEU A 235 24.91 18.36 -11.27
C LEU A 235 25.36 19.42 -12.29
N GLY A 236 24.76 19.47 -13.48
CA GLY A 236 24.90 20.59 -14.42
C GLY A 236 26.30 20.82 -15.02
N GLY A 237 27.09 19.77 -15.25
CA GLY A 237 28.35 19.87 -16.00
C GLY A 237 29.39 20.80 -15.34
N GLY A 238 29.77 20.52 -14.09
CA GLY A 238 30.80 21.29 -13.39
C GLY A 238 31.25 20.74 -12.04
N GLY A 239 30.74 19.58 -11.62
CA GLY A 239 31.08 18.99 -10.32
C GLY A 239 30.58 19.79 -9.12
N ASP A 240 29.65 20.74 -9.32
CA ASP A 240 29.05 21.52 -8.23
C ASP A 240 28.25 20.58 -7.32
N LYS A 241 28.86 20.19 -6.20
CA LYS A 241 28.23 19.38 -5.14
C LYS A 241 27.40 20.26 -4.20
N GLY A 242 26.79 21.30 -4.73
CA GLY A 242 26.00 22.29 -4.00
C GLY A 242 24.96 21.64 -3.08
N GLY A 243 24.57 22.36 -2.04
CA GLY A 243 23.60 21.90 -1.06
C GLY A 243 24.12 20.88 -0.04
N MET A 244 23.41 20.77 1.07
CA MET A 244 23.73 19.93 2.21
C MET A 244 22.91 18.65 2.25
N THR A 245 21.98 18.44 1.32
CA THR A 245 21.23 17.18 1.21
C THR A 245 22.16 16.07 0.72
N ARG A 246 22.37 15.02 1.52
CA ARG A 246 23.31 13.93 1.21
C ARG A 246 22.59 12.67 0.71
N PRO A 247 23.27 11.81 -0.06
CA PRO A 247 22.82 10.44 -0.31
C PRO A 247 22.54 9.72 1.00
N TRP A 248 21.48 8.92 1.04
CA TRP A 248 21.07 8.19 2.23
C TRP A 248 20.55 6.81 1.83
N GLY A 249 20.84 5.79 2.63
CA GLY A 249 20.39 4.41 2.43
C GLY A 249 20.27 3.66 3.75
N TYR A 250 19.68 2.46 3.70
CA TYR A 250 19.45 1.60 4.86
C TYR A 250 20.72 0.93 5.39
N ASP A 251 21.81 0.95 4.63
CA ASP A 251 23.14 0.47 5.00
C ASP A 251 23.90 1.41 5.95
N GLN A 252 23.47 2.67 6.07
CA GLN A 252 24.21 3.71 6.81
C GLN A 252 23.80 3.85 8.30
N GLY A 253 23.06 2.88 8.84
CA GLY A 253 22.31 3.04 10.10
C GLY A 253 22.95 2.50 11.38
N LYS A 254 22.59 3.14 12.52
CA LYS A 254 22.70 2.56 13.88
C LYS A 254 21.50 1.67 14.27
N ARG A 255 20.46 1.62 13.42
CA ARG A 255 19.22 0.88 13.65
C ARG A 255 19.26 -0.44 12.92
N ASP A 256 18.61 -1.45 13.49
CA ASP A 256 18.48 -2.76 12.84
C ASP A 256 17.35 -2.73 11.80
N TYR A 257 17.65 -2.16 10.63
CA TYR A 257 16.71 -2.09 9.53
C TYR A 257 16.36 -3.47 8.95
N LYS A 258 17.24 -4.47 9.11
CA LYS A 258 16.95 -5.85 8.71
C LYS A 258 15.82 -6.42 9.55
N GLU A 259 15.93 -6.27 10.86
CA GLU A 259 14.90 -6.72 11.80
C GLU A 259 13.59 -5.96 11.61
N MET A 260 13.65 -4.64 11.41
CA MET A 260 12.47 -3.84 11.11
C MET A 260 11.79 -4.28 9.81
N TRP A 261 12.56 -4.60 8.77
CA TRP A 261 12.04 -5.10 7.49
C TRP A 261 11.40 -6.48 7.63
N ARG A 262 12.05 -7.40 8.34
CA ARG A 262 11.49 -8.71 8.69
C ARG A 262 10.15 -8.54 9.42
N ARG A 263 10.12 -7.72 10.47
CA ARG A 263 8.92 -7.48 11.26
C ARG A 263 7.82 -6.79 10.44
N ALA A 264 8.16 -5.86 9.57
CA ALA A 264 7.20 -5.20 8.69
C ALA A 264 6.56 -6.19 7.71
N ARG A 265 7.34 -7.10 7.11
CA ARG A 265 6.82 -8.18 6.25
C ARG A 265 5.91 -9.10 7.03
N GLU A 266 6.30 -9.55 8.22
CA GLU A 266 5.42 -10.37 9.09
C GLU A 266 4.10 -9.66 9.38
N LEU A 267 4.17 -8.39 9.76
CA LEU A 267 3.00 -7.58 10.11
C LEU A 267 2.11 -7.19 8.93
N GLU A 268 2.66 -7.13 7.71
CA GLU A 268 1.87 -6.94 6.49
C GLU A 268 0.94 -8.14 6.27
N PHE A 269 1.41 -9.35 6.59
CA PHE A 269 0.59 -10.56 6.56
C PHE A 269 -0.23 -10.78 7.85
N GLU A 270 -0.02 -9.96 8.89
CA GLU A 270 -0.83 -9.88 10.13
C GLU A 270 -1.96 -8.81 10.04
N THR A 271 -2.69 -8.68 8.93
CA THR A 271 -4.13 -8.38 9.14
C THR A 271 -4.69 -9.62 9.83
N LYS A 272 -5.21 -9.50 11.05
CA LYS A 272 -5.84 -10.64 11.72
C LYS A 272 -6.86 -11.23 10.73
N PRO A 273 -6.72 -12.51 10.37
CA PRO A 273 -7.60 -13.10 9.38
C PRO A 273 -9.03 -13.05 9.89
N LEU A 274 -9.96 -12.95 8.96
CA LEU A 274 -11.36 -13.19 9.24
C LEU A 274 -11.71 -14.61 8.87
N TYR A 275 -12.64 -15.20 9.61
CA TYR A 275 -12.98 -16.59 9.47
C TYR A 275 -14.42 -16.76 9.04
N HIS A 276 -14.68 -17.70 8.15
CA HIS A 276 -16.03 -18.07 7.73
C HIS A 276 -16.20 -19.59 7.76
N LEU A 277 -17.24 -20.09 8.42
CA LEU A 277 -17.60 -21.50 8.40
C LEU A 277 -18.52 -21.78 7.23
N VAL A 278 -18.19 -22.80 6.43
CA VAL A 278 -18.93 -23.14 5.22
C VAL A 278 -18.99 -24.66 5.01
N PRO A 279 -20.10 -25.21 4.46
CA PRO A 279 -20.11 -26.57 3.97
C PRO A 279 -19.04 -26.78 2.90
N LYS A 280 -18.21 -27.81 3.07
CA LYS A 280 -17.08 -28.10 2.17
C LYS A 280 -17.54 -28.26 0.72
N SER A 281 -18.66 -28.97 0.53
CA SER A 281 -19.35 -29.16 -0.75
C SER A 281 -19.61 -27.84 -1.47
N SER A 282 -20.11 -26.82 -0.74
CA SER A 282 -20.41 -25.50 -1.30
C SER A 282 -19.15 -24.75 -1.71
N TRP A 283 -18.11 -24.76 -0.87
CA TRP A 283 -16.85 -24.09 -1.16
C TRP A 283 -16.11 -24.70 -2.36
N GLU A 284 -16.14 -26.02 -2.51
CA GLU A 284 -15.48 -26.72 -3.61
C GLU A 284 -16.06 -26.38 -4.99
N THR A 285 -17.33 -25.94 -5.07
CA THR A 285 -17.95 -25.51 -6.33
C THR A 285 -17.46 -24.15 -6.85
N VAL A 286 -16.78 -23.36 -6.02
CA VAL A 286 -16.33 -22.01 -6.41
C VAL A 286 -15.14 -22.14 -7.36
N PRO A 287 -15.20 -21.64 -8.60
CA PRO A 287 -14.08 -21.72 -9.54
C PRO A 287 -12.93 -20.79 -9.11
N PRO A 288 -11.70 -20.99 -9.62
CA PRO A 288 -10.61 -20.01 -9.50
C PRO A 288 -11.06 -18.62 -9.98
N GLY A 289 -10.73 -17.56 -9.23
CA GLY A 289 -11.23 -16.19 -9.48
C GLY A 289 -12.73 -15.98 -9.23
N GLY A 290 -13.44 -17.00 -8.72
CA GLY A 290 -14.86 -16.92 -8.38
C GLY A 290 -15.12 -16.35 -6.99
N THR A 291 -16.41 -16.22 -6.65
CA THR A 291 -16.86 -15.78 -5.33
C THR A 291 -17.79 -16.82 -4.70
N TYR A 292 -17.71 -16.96 -3.37
CA TYR A 292 -18.63 -17.75 -2.57
C TYR A 292 -19.77 -16.88 -2.05
N GLU A 293 -21.00 -17.31 -2.31
CA GLU A 293 -22.23 -16.71 -1.77
C GLU A 293 -22.84 -17.64 -0.71
N PRO A 294 -22.97 -17.20 0.56
CA PRO A 294 -23.68 -17.96 1.57
C PRO A 294 -25.15 -18.21 1.19
N PRO A 295 -25.76 -19.34 1.59
CA PRO A 295 -27.17 -19.61 1.29
C PRO A 295 -28.16 -18.54 1.76
N THR A 296 -27.84 -17.83 2.85
CA THR A 296 -28.68 -16.77 3.43
C THR A 296 -28.37 -15.38 2.90
N TYR A 297 -27.39 -15.23 1.99
CA TYR A 297 -26.87 -13.94 1.56
C TYR A 297 -27.94 -12.99 1.00
N GLN A 298 -28.89 -13.50 0.21
CA GLN A 298 -29.99 -12.70 -0.35
C GLN A 298 -30.91 -12.11 0.73
N GLN A 299 -31.03 -12.80 1.87
CA GLN A 299 -31.85 -12.37 3.00
C GLN A 299 -31.07 -11.45 3.94
N ASP A 300 -29.82 -11.82 4.25
CA ASP A 300 -29.00 -11.13 5.22
C ASP A 300 -28.38 -9.84 4.63
N GLY A 301 -28.06 -9.83 3.34
CA GLY A 301 -27.42 -8.72 2.63
C GLY A 301 -25.92 -8.60 2.84
N PHE A 302 -25.31 -9.51 3.62
CA PHE A 302 -23.89 -9.58 3.90
C PHE A 302 -23.47 -11.02 4.23
N THR A 303 -22.16 -11.27 4.23
CA THR A 303 -21.56 -12.54 4.67
C THR A 303 -21.06 -12.40 6.10
N HIS A 304 -21.53 -13.28 6.98
CA HIS A 304 -21.10 -13.34 8.38
C HIS A 304 -19.66 -13.83 8.51
N LEU A 305 -18.82 -13.09 9.23
CA LEU A 305 -17.43 -13.45 9.51
C LEU A 305 -17.19 -13.51 11.02
N THR A 306 -16.06 -14.09 11.40
CA THR A 306 -15.58 -14.14 12.79
C THR A 306 -14.15 -13.62 12.83
N SER A 307 -13.85 -12.66 13.71
CA SER A 307 -12.48 -12.13 13.91
C SER A 307 -11.73 -12.81 15.05
N CYS A 308 -12.44 -13.40 16.01
CA CYS A 308 -11.89 -14.06 17.18
C CYS A 308 -12.01 -15.59 17.03
N PRO A 309 -10.89 -16.32 16.87
CA PRO A 309 -10.86 -17.78 16.80
C PRO A 309 -11.72 -18.53 17.82
N SER A 310 -11.69 -18.09 19.09
CA SER A 310 -12.43 -18.75 20.18
C SER A 310 -13.96 -18.67 20.01
N HIS A 311 -14.47 -17.80 19.14
CA HIS A 311 -15.91 -17.69 18.85
C HIS A 311 -16.38 -18.64 17.75
N LEU A 312 -15.48 -19.26 16.98
CA LEU A 312 -15.87 -20.10 15.84
C LEU A 312 -16.70 -21.32 16.23
N LEU A 313 -16.26 -22.08 17.24
CA LEU A 313 -17.00 -23.25 17.71
C LEU A 313 -18.35 -22.86 18.34
N PRO A 314 -18.43 -21.85 19.24
CA PRO A 314 -19.72 -21.34 19.72
C PRO A 314 -20.68 -20.91 18.60
N VAL A 315 -20.20 -20.16 17.60
CA VAL A 315 -21.02 -19.71 16.45
C VAL A 315 -21.50 -20.92 15.63
N GLY A 316 -20.60 -21.86 15.32
CA GLY A 316 -20.93 -23.10 14.62
C GLY A 316 -22.03 -23.88 15.33
N ASN A 317 -21.91 -24.05 16.64
CA ASN A 317 -22.87 -24.76 17.45
C ASN A 317 -24.20 -24.03 17.65
N ARG A 318 -24.23 -22.70 17.49
CA ARG A 318 -25.44 -21.89 17.61
C ARG A 318 -26.24 -21.83 16.31
N PHE A 319 -25.56 -21.75 15.16
CA PHE A 319 -26.23 -21.46 13.88
C PHE A 319 -26.21 -22.61 12.87
N TYR A 320 -25.23 -23.53 12.96
CA TYR A 320 -24.89 -24.42 11.84
C TYR A 320 -24.88 -25.93 12.20
N ARG A 321 -25.56 -26.34 13.27
CA ARG A 321 -25.59 -27.76 13.70
C ARG A 321 -26.28 -28.70 12.71
N GLU A 322 -27.20 -28.20 11.91
CA GLU A 322 -27.88 -28.96 10.86
C GLU A 322 -27.42 -28.46 9.48
N PRO A 323 -27.36 -29.32 8.45
CA PRO A 323 -27.60 -30.77 8.52
C PRO A 323 -26.44 -31.55 9.15
N ARG A 324 -26.76 -32.69 9.76
CA ARG A 324 -25.77 -33.66 10.28
C ARG A 324 -25.07 -34.42 9.16
N GLY A 325 -23.85 -34.88 9.43
CA GLY A 325 -23.07 -35.70 8.50
C GLY A 325 -22.43 -34.95 7.33
N GLU A 326 -22.74 -33.66 7.14
CA GLU A 326 -22.08 -32.82 6.15
C GLU A 326 -20.68 -32.38 6.64
N GLU A 327 -19.69 -32.45 5.75
CA GLU A 327 -18.34 -31.94 6.00
C GLU A 327 -18.30 -30.41 5.93
N TRP A 328 -17.59 -29.79 6.88
CA TRP A 328 -17.41 -28.34 6.95
C TRP A 328 -15.93 -27.97 6.87
N VAL A 329 -15.68 -26.75 6.40
CA VAL A 329 -14.36 -26.12 6.43
C VAL A 329 -14.47 -24.72 7.00
N CYS A 330 -13.36 -24.21 7.51
CA CYS A 330 -13.22 -22.82 7.93
C CYS A 330 -12.31 -22.10 6.93
N LEU A 331 -12.85 -21.09 6.26
CA LEU A 331 -12.09 -20.22 5.37
C LEU A 331 -11.34 -19.21 6.22
N GLU A 332 -10.03 -19.17 6.08
CA GLU A 332 -9.19 -18.12 6.66
C GLU A 332 -8.95 -17.04 5.60
N ILE A 333 -9.54 -15.87 5.80
CA ILE A 333 -9.60 -14.77 4.84
C ILE A 333 -8.51 -13.74 5.19
N ASP A 334 -7.66 -13.46 4.21
CA ASP A 334 -6.71 -12.34 4.25
C ASP A 334 -7.49 -11.05 3.96
N VAL A 335 -7.73 -10.23 4.99
CA VAL A 335 -8.46 -8.96 4.85
C VAL A 335 -7.80 -8.05 3.83
N GLY A 336 -6.47 -8.11 3.69
CA GLY A 336 -5.72 -7.34 2.69
C GLY A 336 -5.90 -7.82 1.25
N ARG A 337 -6.68 -8.89 1.01
CA ARG A 337 -7.06 -9.38 -0.32
C ARG A 337 -8.52 -9.11 -0.67
N ILE A 338 -9.31 -8.60 0.26
CA ILE A 338 -10.67 -8.20 -0.01
C ILE A 338 -10.62 -7.01 -0.96
N SER A 339 -11.32 -7.09 -2.10
CA SER A 339 -11.36 -6.01 -3.08
C SER A 339 -11.82 -4.69 -2.45
N GLU A 340 -11.21 -3.58 -2.87
CA GLU A 340 -11.42 -2.24 -2.30
C GLU A 340 -12.89 -1.76 -2.33
N GLY A 341 -13.73 -2.33 -3.20
CA GLY A 341 -15.16 -2.04 -3.28
C GLY A 341 -16.03 -2.77 -2.25
N LEU A 342 -15.47 -3.68 -1.46
CA LEU A 342 -16.18 -4.45 -0.44
C LEU A 342 -15.84 -3.93 0.96
N GLU A 343 -16.87 -3.81 1.79
CA GLU A 343 -16.75 -3.23 3.13
C GLU A 343 -16.91 -4.30 4.20
N VAL A 344 -16.04 -4.27 5.23
CA VAL A 344 -16.20 -5.07 6.45
C VAL A 344 -16.59 -4.15 7.60
N LYS A 345 -17.76 -4.39 8.22
CA LYS A 345 -18.21 -3.65 9.41
C LYS A 345 -18.25 -4.56 10.62
N TYR A 346 -17.90 -4.01 11.78
CA TYR A 346 -18.04 -4.70 13.06
C TYR A 346 -19.35 -4.29 13.71
N GLU A 347 -20.29 -5.22 13.78
CA GLU A 347 -21.65 -4.98 14.23
C GLU A 347 -22.07 -6.05 15.26
N PRO A 348 -23.12 -5.80 16.06
CA PRO A 348 -23.66 -6.84 16.93
C PRO A 348 -24.06 -8.09 16.16
N ALA A 349 -24.12 -9.24 16.85
CA ALA A 349 -24.53 -10.50 16.25
C ALA A 349 -25.90 -10.37 15.55
N ALA A 350 -25.96 -10.82 14.29
CA ALA A 350 -27.17 -10.83 13.49
C ALA A 350 -27.72 -12.27 13.34
N PRO A 351 -29.04 -12.44 13.09
CA PRO A 351 -29.59 -13.72 12.67
C PRO A 351 -28.90 -14.23 11.40
N VAL A 352 -28.88 -15.55 11.22
CA VAL A 352 -28.43 -16.20 9.98
C VAL A 352 -29.67 -16.73 9.26
N GLY A 353 -30.16 -15.99 8.26
CA GLY A 353 -31.45 -16.24 7.64
C GLY A 353 -32.59 -16.21 8.67
N GLU A 354 -33.39 -17.26 8.74
CA GLU A 354 -34.47 -17.39 9.73
C GLU A 354 -33.98 -17.80 11.13
N ASN A 355 -32.74 -18.27 11.26
CA ASN A 355 -32.19 -18.72 12.53
C ASN A 355 -31.70 -17.52 13.37
N LYS A 356 -32.47 -17.18 14.41
CA LYS A 356 -32.13 -16.10 15.37
C LYS A 356 -31.02 -16.47 16.37
N GLY A 357 -30.60 -17.73 16.40
CA GLY A 357 -29.63 -18.26 17.36
C GLY A 357 -30.24 -18.40 18.75
N GLU A 358 -30.38 -19.62 19.25
CA GLU A 358 -30.86 -19.87 20.61
C GLU A 358 -29.86 -19.35 21.66
N GLY A 359 -30.35 -18.70 22.73
CA GLY A 359 -29.54 -18.08 23.81
C GLY A 359 -29.39 -16.57 23.65
N GLY A 360 -30.24 -15.80 24.33
CA GLY A 360 -30.31 -14.34 24.23
C GLY A 360 -29.04 -13.62 24.68
N ASP A 361 -28.91 -12.37 24.25
CA ASP A 361 -27.88 -11.43 24.69
C ASP A 361 -27.79 -11.43 26.21
N MET A 362 -26.58 -11.58 26.76
CA MET A 362 -26.37 -11.37 28.19
C MET A 362 -26.55 -9.88 28.47
N GLU A 363 -27.69 -9.49 29.04
CA GLU A 363 -27.91 -8.13 29.51
C GLU A 363 -26.81 -7.73 30.50
N GLY A 364 -25.97 -6.75 30.14
CA GLY A 364 -25.01 -6.10 31.04
C GLY A 364 -23.54 -6.07 30.64
N GLU A 365 -23.13 -6.70 29.54
CA GLU A 365 -21.77 -6.60 28.97
C GLU A 365 -21.77 -5.78 27.66
N GLU A 366 -20.64 -5.13 27.33
CA GLU A 366 -20.47 -4.54 26.00
C GLU A 366 -20.70 -5.62 24.93
N ALA A 367 -21.66 -5.40 24.02
CA ALA A 367 -22.03 -6.39 23.02
C ALA A 367 -20.81 -6.79 22.18
N THR A 368 -20.50 -8.09 22.13
CA THR A 368 -19.44 -8.61 21.26
C THR A 368 -19.78 -8.27 19.81
N LEU A 369 -18.86 -7.58 19.13
CA LEU A 369 -19.01 -7.22 17.72
C LEU A 369 -18.42 -8.31 16.82
N PHE A 370 -19.15 -8.64 15.76
CA PHE A 370 -18.76 -9.59 14.73
C PHE A 370 -18.57 -8.85 13.40
N PRO A 371 -17.55 -9.23 12.61
CA PRO A 371 -17.37 -8.65 11.29
C PRO A 371 -18.43 -9.18 10.30
N HIS A 372 -19.04 -8.28 9.55
CA HIS A 372 -19.89 -8.58 8.41
C HIS A 372 -19.25 -8.03 7.15
N LEU A 373 -19.04 -8.90 6.16
CA LEU A 373 -18.59 -8.50 4.83
C LEU A 373 -19.80 -8.17 3.97
N TYR A 374 -19.95 -6.92 3.56
CA TYR A 374 -20.98 -6.47 2.62
C TYR A 374 -20.58 -6.85 1.20
N GLY A 375 -20.56 -8.16 0.96
CA GLY A 375 -20.03 -8.77 -0.24
C GLY A 375 -19.98 -10.29 -0.12
N ARG A 376 -19.71 -10.92 -1.26
CA ARG A 376 -19.38 -12.35 -1.35
C ARG A 376 -17.90 -12.56 -1.03
N ILE A 377 -17.54 -13.75 -0.58
CA ILE A 377 -16.13 -14.06 -0.29
C ILE A 377 -15.42 -14.39 -1.61
N GLU A 378 -14.47 -13.55 -2.01
CA GLU A 378 -13.61 -13.80 -3.16
C GLU A 378 -12.67 -14.97 -2.88
N LYS A 379 -12.56 -15.93 -3.81
CA LYS A 379 -11.73 -17.11 -3.61
C LYS A 379 -10.26 -16.77 -3.39
N ASP A 380 -9.80 -15.75 -4.09
CA ASP A 380 -8.42 -15.26 -4.01
C ASP A 380 -8.12 -14.58 -2.66
N ALA A 381 -9.16 -14.14 -1.93
CA ALA A 381 -9.03 -13.59 -0.59
C ALA A 381 -8.83 -14.65 0.50
N VAL A 382 -9.14 -15.92 0.22
CA VAL A 382 -8.93 -17.02 1.17
C VAL A 382 -7.47 -17.48 1.10
N ARG A 383 -6.75 -17.37 2.22
CA ARG A 383 -5.35 -17.79 2.31
C ARG A 383 -5.18 -19.24 2.74
N ASN A 384 -6.10 -19.77 3.56
CA ASN A 384 -6.12 -21.17 3.97
C ASN A 384 -7.56 -21.69 4.05
N VAL A 385 -7.72 -22.99 3.80
CA VAL A 385 -8.97 -23.72 4.02
C VAL A 385 -8.70 -24.74 5.11
N LEU A 386 -9.27 -24.52 6.28
CA LEU A 386 -8.98 -25.27 7.50
C LEU A 386 -10.04 -26.34 7.72
N GLN A 387 -9.61 -27.53 8.14
CA GLN A 387 -10.50 -28.66 8.36
C GLN A 387 -11.29 -28.46 9.67
N VAL A 388 -12.62 -28.66 9.59
CA VAL A 388 -13.50 -28.61 10.76
C VAL A 388 -13.91 -30.04 11.13
N PHE A 389 -13.84 -30.37 12.42
CA PHE A 389 -14.30 -31.65 12.97
C PHE A 389 -15.61 -31.46 13.71
N ARG A 390 -16.62 -32.25 13.32
CA ARG A 390 -17.95 -32.29 13.91
C ARG A 390 -18.23 -33.67 14.48
N GLU A 391 -19.01 -33.72 15.55
CA GLU A 391 -19.57 -34.95 16.12
C GLU A 391 -20.76 -35.45 15.28
N GLU A 392 -21.20 -36.69 15.52
CA GLU A 392 -22.33 -37.30 14.80
C GLU A 392 -23.66 -36.51 14.96
N ASP A 393 -23.81 -35.79 16.06
CA ASP A 393 -24.97 -34.93 16.36
C ASP A 393 -24.86 -33.51 15.75
N GLY A 394 -23.84 -33.28 14.92
CA GLY A 394 -23.58 -32.02 14.23
C GLY A 394 -22.83 -30.97 15.05
N THR A 395 -22.49 -31.24 16.30
CA THR A 395 -21.69 -30.35 17.17
C THR A 395 -20.30 -30.09 16.59
N PHE A 396 -19.91 -28.83 16.44
CA PHE A 396 -18.56 -28.39 16.09
C PHE A 396 -17.63 -28.57 17.30
N LYS A 397 -16.55 -29.34 17.11
CA LYS A 397 -15.62 -29.71 18.18
C LYS A 397 -14.25 -29.07 18.05
N GLU A 398 -13.72 -29.02 16.83
CA GLU A 398 -12.34 -28.60 16.58
C GLU A 398 -12.20 -28.01 15.18
N ILE A 399 -11.28 -27.04 15.02
CA ILE A 399 -10.84 -26.54 13.71
C ILE A 399 -9.32 -26.67 13.67
N LYS A 400 -8.82 -27.50 12.76
CA LYS A 400 -7.39 -27.81 12.67
C LYS A 400 -6.60 -26.57 12.24
N GLY A 401 -5.54 -26.25 12.99
CA GLY A 401 -4.67 -25.12 12.71
C GLY A 401 -5.14 -23.80 13.32
N ILE A 402 -6.23 -23.80 14.08
CA ILE A 402 -6.65 -22.68 14.92
C ILE A 402 -6.47 -23.10 16.38
N GLU A 403 -5.52 -22.48 17.08
CA GLU A 403 -5.40 -22.62 18.53
C GLU A 403 -6.39 -21.64 19.19
N GLY A 404 -7.29 -22.19 20.01
CA GLY A 404 -8.31 -21.47 20.76
C GLY A 404 -7.85 -21.06 22.15
#